data_AF-A0A497QXA4-F1
#
_entry.id   AF-A0A497QXA4-F1
#
_cell.length_a   1.000
_cell.length_b   1.000
_cell.length_c   1.000
_cell.angle_alpha   90.00
_cell.angle_beta   90.00
_cell.angle_gamma   90.00
#
_symmetry.space_group_name_H-M   'P 1'
#
loop_
_entity.id
_entity.type
_entity.pdbx_description
1 polymer ?
#
loop_
_entity_poly.entity_id
_entity_poly.type
_entity_poly.pdbx_seq_one_letter_code
_entity_poly.pdbx_strand_id
1 'polypeptide(L)'
;MPLYATDNEITKMIRYALAIFKYREYLSGFGELSAYLTSLSFERVILQTGAKFGLDKKMGMFRYEINDVIHFLKNKGQISKYEHRNLLFCRDFRNRVMHKGISTTEMQEVKKVLKTICEMIGLVFDEELEKREFEDVLAFGKRPIVKHEFSTIKDSDFDEFSSLYKKSLSLHSRLEKPLSKLNLKPEEVSEFVPTSGGIWLPWVLKEAGGRSHIKRASLGVTFTPSNIRIGIDFGKKAYKAKQQYYNLLLENKLDDMLSELASADYLFYDTYWYYHIRNLREIGTYFGPSQEEAKHQLKIALEEVYESLKNGKPMTGNKFLIGKIFNRGTEEFTSIIEKLLETITAIFGDLHPLLMKIENVSF
;
A
#
# COMPACT_ATOMS: atom_id res chain seq x y z
N MET A 1 29.72 -12.21 0.65
CA MET A 1 28.50 -11.43 0.97
C MET A 1 27.30 -12.20 0.44
N PRO A 2 26.20 -12.33 1.19
CA PRO A 2 24.97 -12.95 0.68
C PRO A 2 24.52 -12.21 -0.58
N LEU A 3 24.02 -12.92 -1.60
CA LEU A 3 23.65 -12.32 -2.88
C LEU A 3 22.47 -11.34 -2.71
N TYR A 4 21.38 -11.85 -2.13
CA TYR A 4 20.16 -11.10 -1.88
C TYR A 4 20.31 -10.20 -0.66
N ALA A 5 19.73 -9.00 -0.72
CA ALA A 5 19.68 -8.07 0.40
C ALA A 5 18.39 -8.27 1.19
N THR A 6 18.52 -8.26 2.51
CA THR A 6 17.41 -8.42 3.44
C THR A 6 17.71 -7.62 4.70
N ASP A 7 16.67 -7.15 5.37
CA ASP A 7 16.74 -6.64 6.73
C ASP A 7 15.93 -7.51 7.70
N ASN A 8 16.00 -7.16 8.99
CA ASN A 8 15.30 -7.86 10.05
C ASN A 8 13.76 -7.81 9.86
N GLU A 9 13.23 -6.75 9.27
CA GLU A 9 11.78 -6.59 9.07
C GLU A 9 11.28 -7.48 7.92
N ILE A 10 12.00 -7.56 6.81
CA ILE A 10 11.72 -8.50 5.72
C ILE A 10 11.81 -9.94 6.23
N THR A 11 12.83 -10.24 7.03
CA THR A 11 12.99 -11.58 7.63
C THR A 11 11.81 -11.94 8.54
N LYS A 12 11.34 -11.00 9.38
CA LYS A 12 10.13 -11.20 10.20
C LYS A 12 8.88 -11.39 9.35
N MET A 13 8.72 -10.62 8.27
CA MET A 13 7.60 -10.75 7.35
C MET A 13 7.56 -12.12 6.66
N ILE A 14 8.72 -12.64 6.24
CA ILE A 14 8.83 -13.99 5.65
C ILE A 14 8.46 -15.06 6.68
N ARG A 15 8.94 -14.93 7.93
CA ARG A 15 8.56 -15.85 9.03
C ARG A 15 7.06 -15.80 9.33
N TYR A 16 6.46 -14.63 9.25
CA TYR A 16 5.01 -14.52 9.40
C TYR A 16 4.26 -15.15 8.22
N ALA A 17 4.74 -14.95 6.98
CA ALA A 17 4.18 -15.62 5.81
C ALA A 17 4.23 -17.14 5.97
N LEU A 18 5.31 -17.69 6.54
CA LEU A 18 5.42 -19.11 6.91
C LEU A 18 4.38 -19.52 7.96
N ALA A 19 4.17 -18.72 9.01
CA ALA A 19 3.16 -19.02 10.04
C ALA A 19 1.74 -19.01 9.46
N ILE A 20 1.40 -17.98 8.66
CA ILE A 20 0.11 -17.92 7.96
C ILE A 20 -0.05 -19.10 7.01
N PHE A 21 1.00 -19.45 6.26
CA PHE A 21 0.98 -20.61 5.38
C PHE A 21 0.74 -21.91 6.14
N LYS A 22 1.41 -22.13 7.29
CA LYS A 22 1.24 -23.32 8.14
C LYS A 22 -0.19 -23.47 8.64
N TYR A 23 -0.74 -22.40 9.22
CA TYR A 23 -2.02 -22.42 9.92
C TYR A 23 -3.23 -21.99 9.06
N ARG A 24 -3.05 -21.90 7.73
CA ARG A 24 -4.07 -21.44 6.78
C ARG A 24 -5.40 -22.19 6.84
N GLU A 25 -5.38 -23.47 7.21
CA GLU A 25 -6.57 -24.33 7.27
C GLU A 25 -7.41 -24.10 8.53
N TYR A 26 -6.81 -23.50 9.57
CA TYR A 26 -7.46 -23.18 10.84
C TYR A 26 -8.11 -21.80 10.86
N LEU A 27 -7.92 -21.00 9.79
CA LEU A 27 -8.29 -19.59 9.75
C LEU A 27 -9.03 -19.26 8.46
N SER A 28 -10.34 -18.98 8.57
CA SER A 28 -11.15 -18.55 7.43
C SER A 28 -10.62 -17.24 6.83
N GLY A 29 -10.35 -17.23 5.53
CA GLY A 29 -9.85 -16.05 4.79
C GLY A 29 -8.33 -15.84 4.80
N PHE A 30 -7.54 -16.65 5.52
CA PHE A 30 -6.07 -16.50 5.56
C PHE A 30 -5.32 -17.18 4.42
N GLY A 31 -5.96 -18.07 3.66
CA GLY A 31 -5.39 -18.65 2.44
C GLY A 31 -5.00 -17.56 1.42
N GLU A 32 -5.87 -16.56 1.24
CA GLU A 32 -5.60 -15.39 0.41
C GLU A 32 -4.43 -14.55 0.96
N LEU A 33 -4.40 -14.37 2.27
CA LEU A 33 -3.33 -13.63 2.96
C LEU A 33 -1.94 -14.27 2.77
N SER A 34 -1.87 -15.61 2.72
CA SER A 34 -0.61 -16.33 2.50
C SER A 34 0.02 -16.02 1.14
N ALA A 35 -0.78 -16.06 0.06
CA ALA A 35 -0.32 -15.78 -1.30
C ALA A 35 0.12 -14.32 -1.43
N TYR A 36 -0.62 -13.43 -0.77
CA TYR A 36 -0.35 -12.01 -0.75
C TYR A 36 0.97 -11.67 -0.03
N LEU A 37 1.14 -12.15 1.21
CA LEU A 37 2.37 -12.00 1.98
C LEU A 37 3.59 -12.56 1.28
N THR A 38 3.43 -13.70 0.62
CA THR A 38 4.47 -14.33 -0.18
C THR A 38 4.87 -13.43 -1.35
N SER A 39 3.89 -12.84 -2.05
CA SER A 39 4.12 -11.89 -3.15
C SER A 39 4.84 -10.62 -2.71
N LEU A 40 4.43 -10.01 -1.59
CA LEU A 40 5.09 -8.85 -1.02
C LEU A 40 6.51 -9.15 -0.54
N SER A 41 6.71 -10.31 0.10
CA SER A 41 8.03 -10.75 0.57
C SER A 41 9.01 -10.89 -0.58
N PHE A 42 8.57 -11.51 -1.68
CA PHE A 42 9.38 -11.61 -2.89
C PHE A 42 9.77 -10.24 -3.45
N GLU A 43 8.78 -9.36 -3.64
CA GLU A 43 9.00 -8.02 -4.17
C GLU A 43 10.01 -7.23 -3.34
N ARG A 44 9.85 -7.23 -2.01
CA ARG A 44 10.76 -6.49 -1.12
C ARG A 44 12.19 -7.01 -1.18
N VAL A 45 12.40 -8.33 -1.15
CA VAL A 45 13.75 -8.91 -1.25
C VAL A 45 14.40 -8.52 -2.58
N ILE A 46 13.66 -8.59 -3.69
CA ILE A 46 14.19 -8.24 -5.01
C ILE A 46 14.53 -6.76 -5.10
N LEU A 47 13.62 -5.87 -4.69
CA LEU A 47 13.87 -4.43 -4.77
C LEU A 47 15.03 -4.02 -3.86
N GLN A 48 15.11 -4.54 -2.62
CA GLN A 48 16.24 -4.24 -1.73
C GLN A 48 17.56 -4.78 -2.30
N THR A 49 17.52 -5.94 -2.97
CA THR A 49 18.69 -6.46 -3.71
C THR A 49 19.09 -5.51 -4.82
N GLY A 50 18.13 -4.94 -5.56
CA GLY A 50 18.40 -3.92 -6.58
C GLY A 50 19.11 -2.69 -6.01
N ALA A 51 18.62 -2.17 -4.89
CA ALA A 51 19.20 -1.02 -4.19
C ALA A 51 20.64 -1.30 -3.73
N LYS A 52 20.91 -2.49 -3.19
CA LYS A 52 22.27 -2.92 -2.81
C LYS A 52 23.26 -2.85 -3.99
N PHE A 53 22.82 -3.12 -5.21
CA PHE A 53 23.66 -3.05 -6.41
C PHE A 53 23.70 -1.64 -7.06
N GLY A 54 23.10 -0.64 -6.44
CA GLY A 54 23.10 0.74 -6.91
C GLY A 54 22.29 0.95 -8.19
N LEU A 55 21.25 0.15 -8.42
CA LEU A 55 20.38 0.29 -9.60
C LEU A 55 19.55 1.57 -9.55
N ASP A 56 19.20 2.03 -8.35
CA ASP A 56 18.61 3.34 -8.06
C ASP A 56 19.44 4.49 -8.64
N LYS A 57 20.77 4.43 -8.49
CA LYS A 57 21.69 5.48 -8.96
C LYS A 57 21.95 5.44 -10.46
N LYS A 58 21.71 4.29 -11.11
CA LYS A 58 22.03 4.06 -12.53
C LYS A 58 20.86 4.37 -13.47
N MET A 59 19.62 4.36 -12.98
CA MET A 59 18.42 4.47 -13.82
C MET A 59 17.74 5.86 -13.77
N GLY A 60 18.31 6.83 -13.07
CA GLY A 60 17.79 8.20 -13.01
C GLY A 60 16.43 8.29 -12.30
N MET A 61 15.58 9.27 -12.67
CA MET A 61 14.26 9.54 -12.07
C MET A 61 13.26 8.36 -12.11
N PHE A 62 13.55 7.29 -12.86
CA PHE A 62 12.67 6.13 -12.97
C PHE A 62 13.04 5.06 -11.93
N ARG A 63 12.05 4.64 -11.13
CA ARG A 63 12.20 3.46 -10.28
C ARG A 63 12.38 2.22 -11.14
N TYR A 64 13.44 1.46 -10.88
CA TYR A 64 13.62 0.15 -11.47
C TYR A 64 12.55 -0.83 -10.93
N GLU A 65 12.10 -1.72 -11.80
CA GLU A 65 11.11 -2.73 -11.49
C GLU A 65 11.78 -4.05 -11.07
N ILE A 66 10.96 -4.99 -10.56
CA ILE A 66 11.40 -6.37 -10.25
C ILE A 66 12.13 -7.00 -11.45
N ASN A 67 11.63 -6.75 -12.68
CA ASN A 67 12.24 -7.25 -13.91
C ASN A 67 13.65 -6.75 -14.13
N ASP A 68 13.89 -5.46 -13.88
CA ASP A 68 15.19 -4.85 -14.08
C ASP A 68 16.24 -5.49 -13.17
N VAL A 69 15.88 -5.74 -11.90
CA VAL A 69 16.77 -6.42 -10.96
C VAL A 69 17.06 -7.86 -11.39
N ILE A 70 16.03 -8.63 -11.77
CA ILE A 70 16.20 -10.04 -12.17
C ILE A 70 17.11 -10.14 -13.41
N HIS A 71 16.89 -9.30 -14.42
CA HIS A 71 17.72 -9.27 -15.62
C HIS A 71 19.12 -8.74 -15.33
N PHE A 72 19.27 -7.74 -14.46
CA PHE A 72 20.57 -7.25 -14.01
C PHE A 72 21.39 -8.38 -13.36
N LEU A 73 20.80 -9.10 -12.40
CA LEU A 73 21.45 -10.21 -11.71
C LEU A 73 21.90 -11.28 -12.72
N LYS A 74 21.06 -11.58 -13.72
CA LYS A 74 21.39 -12.56 -14.75
C LYS A 74 22.54 -12.08 -15.66
N ASN A 75 22.46 -10.84 -16.13
CA ASN A 75 23.44 -10.23 -17.04
C ASN A 75 24.81 -10.04 -16.37
N LYS A 76 24.83 -9.83 -15.05
CA LYS A 76 26.05 -9.77 -14.24
C LYS A 76 26.57 -11.13 -13.77
N GLY A 77 25.96 -12.22 -14.24
CA GLY A 77 26.36 -13.59 -13.87
C GLY A 77 26.19 -13.91 -12.39
N GLN A 78 25.40 -13.11 -11.65
CA GLN A 78 25.17 -13.32 -10.22
C GLN A 78 24.21 -14.46 -9.95
N ILE A 79 23.39 -14.82 -10.95
CA ILE A 79 22.45 -15.95 -10.89
C ILE A 79 22.58 -16.86 -12.11
N SER A 80 22.38 -18.15 -11.89
CA SER A 80 22.33 -19.19 -12.91
C SER A 80 21.10 -19.02 -13.84
N LYS A 81 21.10 -19.76 -14.96
CA LYS A 81 19.92 -19.80 -15.85
C LYS A 81 18.70 -20.42 -15.16
N TYR A 82 18.94 -21.35 -14.23
CA TYR A 82 17.89 -21.99 -13.44
C TYR A 82 17.26 -21.00 -12.45
N GLU A 83 18.07 -20.32 -11.65
CA GLU A 83 17.60 -19.29 -10.71
C GLU A 83 16.84 -18.17 -11.43
N HIS A 84 17.34 -17.70 -12.57
CA HIS A 84 16.63 -16.71 -13.38
C HIS A 84 15.22 -17.16 -13.76
N ARG A 85 15.02 -18.42 -14.16
CA ARG A 85 13.68 -18.96 -14.44
C ARG A 85 12.81 -19.02 -13.18
N ASN A 86 13.37 -19.38 -12.03
CA ASN A 86 12.64 -19.40 -10.76
C ASN A 86 12.21 -17.99 -10.33
N LEU A 87 13.07 -16.99 -10.49
CA LEU A 87 12.73 -15.59 -10.19
C LEU A 87 11.66 -15.05 -11.14
N LEU A 88 11.72 -15.38 -12.43
CA LEU A 88 10.66 -15.03 -13.39
C LEU A 88 9.31 -15.69 -13.01
N PHE A 89 9.33 -16.95 -12.57
CA PHE A 89 8.15 -17.62 -12.05
C PHE A 89 7.58 -16.89 -10.81
N CYS A 90 8.43 -16.52 -9.85
CA CYS A 90 8.01 -15.78 -8.65
C CYS A 90 7.44 -14.39 -9.00
N ARG A 91 8.03 -13.71 -9.98
CA ARG A 91 7.51 -12.45 -10.53
C ARG A 91 6.13 -12.65 -11.15
N ASP A 92 5.95 -13.67 -11.98
CA ASP A 92 4.66 -13.92 -12.65
C ASP A 92 3.57 -14.27 -11.64
N PHE A 93 3.91 -15.09 -10.65
CA PHE A 93 3.06 -15.35 -9.50
C PHE A 93 2.67 -14.05 -8.79
N ARG A 94 3.64 -13.22 -8.42
CA ARG A 94 3.40 -11.90 -7.79
C ARG A 94 2.50 -11.05 -8.67
N ASN A 95 2.76 -10.96 -9.97
CA ASN A 95 1.96 -10.13 -10.86
C ASN A 95 0.50 -10.62 -10.95
N ARG A 96 0.27 -11.94 -10.98
CA ARG A 96 -1.10 -12.47 -10.92
C ARG A 96 -1.77 -12.12 -9.58
N VAL A 97 -1.14 -12.47 -8.45
CA VAL A 97 -1.70 -12.21 -7.11
C VAL A 97 -2.00 -10.72 -6.92
N MET A 98 -1.07 -9.87 -7.33
CA MET A 98 -1.16 -8.44 -7.09
C MET A 98 -2.09 -7.74 -8.10
N HIS A 99 -2.30 -8.22 -9.32
CA HIS A 99 -3.11 -7.52 -10.34
C HIS A 99 -4.44 -8.17 -10.67
N LYS A 100 -4.53 -9.50 -10.58
CA LYS A 100 -5.74 -10.28 -10.93
C LYS A 100 -6.47 -10.82 -9.71
N GLY A 101 -5.91 -10.65 -8.51
CA GLY A 101 -6.43 -11.25 -7.29
C GLY A 101 -6.04 -12.72 -7.14
N ILE A 102 -6.47 -13.34 -6.04
CA ILE A 102 -5.96 -14.64 -5.58
C ILE A 102 -6.85 -15.82 -6.00
N SER A 103 -8.01 -15.55 -6.63
CA SER A 103 -9.03 -16.56 -6.97
C SER A 103 -8.54 -17.69 -7.89
N THR A 104 -7.41 -17.51 -8.58
CA THR A 104 -6.80 -18.52 -9.46
C THR A 104 -5.44 -19.03 -8.96
N THR A 105 -5.06 -18.75 -7.71
CA THR A 105 -3.73 -19.10 -7.19
C THR A 105 -3.76 -20.45 -6.49
N GLU A 106 -2.95 -21.39 -6.96
CA GLU A 106 -2.84 -22.69 -6.30
C GLU A 106 -1.90 -22.63 -5.10
N MET A 107 -2.24 -23.35 -4.04
CA MET A 107 -1.44 -23.35 -2.81
C MET A 107 -0.03 -23.93 -3.00
N GLN A 108 0.12 -24.83 -3.98
CA GLN A 108 1.44 -25.35 -4.36
C GLN A 108 2.34 -24.26 -4.95
N GLU A 109 1.76 -23.29 -5.67
CA GLU A 109 2.51 -22.14 -6.15
C GLU A 109 2.95 -21.24 -5.00
N VAL A 110 2.06 -20.97 -4.03
CA VAL A 110 2.41 -20.22 -2.82
C VAL A 110 3.59 -20.88 -2.10
N LYS A 111 3.51 -22.20 -1.87
CA LYS A 111 4.59 -22.98 -1.24
C LYS A 111 5.90 -22.84 -2.00
N LYS A 112 5.87 -22.99 -3.33
CA LYS A 112 7.06 -22.92 -4.18
C LYS A 112 7.72 -21.54 -4.14
N VAL A 113 6.93 -20.47 -4.22
CA VAL A 113 7.45 -19.10 -4.14
C VAL A 113 8.00 -18.82 -2.74
N LEU A 114 7.28 -19.19 -1.68
CA LEU A 114 7.73 -18.98 -0.31
C LEU A 114 9.02 -19.75 -0.01
N LYS A 115 9.16 -20.98 -0.51
CA LYS A 115 10.41 -21.74 -0.44
C LYS A 115 11.55 -21.04 -1.16
N THR A 116 11.31 -20.51 -2.35
CA THR A 116 12.31 -19.73 -3.11
C THR A 116 12.76 -18.51 -2.32
N ILE A 117 11.84 -17.78 -1.68
CA ILE A 117 12.17 -16.62 -0.85
C ILE A 117 13.01 -17.03 0.36
N CYS A 118 12.66 -18.12 1.05
CA CYS A 118 13.46 -18.65 2.15
C CYS A 118 14.90 -18.94 1.71
N GLU A 119 15.07 -19.63 0.58
CA GLU A 119 16.39 -19.94 0.00
C GLU A 119 17.18 -18.66 -0.32
N MET A 120 16.54 -17.64 -0.91
CA MET A 120 17.16 -16.34 -1.20
C MET A 120 17.75 -15.68 0.05
N ILE A 121 17.07 -15.83 1.19
CA ILE A 121 17.48 -15.19 2.45
C ILE A 121 18.24 -16.12 3.40
N GLY A 122 18.63 -17.32 2.94
CA GLY A 122 19.40 -18.29 3.72
C GLY A 122 18.60 -19.00 4.82
N LEU A 123 17.28 -19.04 4.71
CA LEU A 123 16.41 -19.82 5.59
C LEU A 123 16.09 -21.18 4.97
N VAL A 124 16.04 -22.22 5.80
CA VAL A 124 15.56 -23.54 5.39
C VAL A 124 14.04 -23.58 5.58
N PHE A 125 13.30 -23.67 4.48
CA PHE A 125 11.84 -23.57 4.48
C PHE A 125 11.16 -24.54 5.46
N ASP A 126 11.49 -25.83 5.38
CA ASP A 126 10.81 -26.86 6.18
C ASP A 126 11.12 -26.69 7.68
N GLU A 127 12.36 -26.39 8.04
CA GLU A 127 12.76 -26.12 9.44
C GLU A 127 12.08 -24.87 10.01
N GLU A 128 12.04 -23.77 9.24
CA GLU A 128 11.41 -22.54 9.72
C GLU A 128 9.90 -22.70 9.83
N LEU A 129 9.28 -23.49 8.94
CA LEU A 129 7.86 -23.83 8.98
C LEU A 129 7.54 -24.65 10.23
N GLU A 130 8.34 -25.66 10.57
CA GLU A 130 8.15 -26.47 11.78
C GLU A 130 8.20 -25.60 13.05
N LYS A 131 9.15 -24.67 13.14
CA LYS A 131 9.33 -23.75 14.29
C LYS A 131 8.20 -22.74 14.48
N ARG A 132 7.28 -22.56 13.53
CA ARG A 132 6.19 -21.57 13.67
C ARG A 132 5.10 -22.09 14.59
N GLU A 133 4.68 -21.27 15.54
CA GLU A 133 3.55 -21.57 16.42
C GLU A 133 2.30 -20.78 15.99
N PHE A 134 1.10 -21.20 16.42
CA PHE A 134 -0.13 -20.48 16.08
C PHE A 134 -0.13 -19.07 16.68
N GLU A 135 0.49 -18.91 17.84
CA GLU A 135 0.73 -17.65 18.51
C GLU A 135 1.56 -16.68 17.67
N ASP A 136 2.42 -17.16 16.75
CA ASP A 136 3.12 -16.28 15.82
C ASP A 136 2.14 -15.56 14.88
N VAL A 137 0.99 -16.15 14.60
CA VAL A 137 -0.08 -15.51 13.83
C VAL A 137 -0.73 -14.37 14.63
N LEU A 138 -0.90 -14.57 15.94
CA LEU A 138 -1.59 -13.67 16.87
C LEU A 138 -0.69 -12.58 17.47
N ALA A 139 0.59 -12.87 17.65
CA ALA A 139 1.61 -11.96 18.18
C ALA A 139 2.01 -10.90 17.17
N PHE A 140 1.78 -11.19 15.89
CA PHE A 140 2.04 -10.28 14.79
C PHE A 140 0.96 -9.21 14.69
N GLY A 141 1.11 -8.16 15.50
CA GLY A 141 0.21 -7.00 15.55
C GLY A 141 -0.11 -6.52 16.95
N LYS A 142 0.05 -7.37 17.98
CA LYS A 142 -0.05 -6.94 19.39
C LYS A 142 1.23 -6.21 19.81
N ARG A 143 1.35 -4.94 19.42
CA ARG A 143 2.34 -4.03 20.00
C ARG A 143 1.68 -3.27 21.14
N PRO A 144 2.24 -3.27 22.37
CA PRO A 144 1.78 -2.33 23.39
C PRO A 144 1.91 -0.91 22.82
N ILE A 145 0.82 -0.14 22.89
CA ILE A 145 0.83 1.29 22.52
C ILE A 145 1.63 2.00 23.61
N VAL A 146 2.95 2.07 23.43
CA VAL A 146 3.83 2.85 24.30
C VAL A 146 3.71 4.30 23.87
N LYS A 147 3.19 5.17 24.74
CA LYS A 147 3.22 6.62 24.54
C LYS A 147 4.68 7.06 24.43
N HIS A 148 5.11 7.42 23.23
CA HIS A 148 6.42 8.00 22.98
C HIS A 148 6.27 9.52 22.76
N GLU A 149 7.21 10.30 23.32
CA GLU A 149 7.38 11.70 22.91
C GLU A 149 7.64 11.75 21.40
N PHE A 150 7.01 12.71 20.73
CA PHE A 150 7.13 12.83 19.28
C PHE A 150 8.60 13.05 18.89
N SER A 151 9.15 12.10 18.14
CA SER A 151 10.39 12.30 17.39
C SER A 151 10.03 12.43 15.92
N THR A 152 10.70 13.36 15.23
CA THR A 152 10.45 13.62 13.81
C THR A 152 10.77 12.36 13.00
N ILE A 153 9.90 12.03 12.03
CA ILE A 153 10.16 10.99 11.04
C ILE A 153 11.36 11.44 10.22
N LYS A 154 12.28 10.53 9.92
CA LYS A 154 13.49 10.73 9.14
C LYS A 154 13.51 9.73 8.00
N ASP A 155 14.29 10.00 6.94
CA ASP A 155 14.44 9.07 5.82
C ASP A 155 14.86 7.66 6.30
N SER A 156 15.78 7.57 7.25
CA SER A 156 16.25 6.30 7.82
C SER A 156 15.16 5.47 8.51
N ASP A 157 14.04 6.08 8.93
CA ASP A 157 12.93 5.32 9.52
C ASP A 157 12.21 4.44 8.49
N PHE A 158 12.33 4.76 7.19
CA PHE A 158 11.74 3.96 6.11
C PHE A 158 12.47 2.63 5.90
N ASP A 159 13.70 2.50 6.40
CA ASP A 159 14.44 1.23 6.48
C ASP A 159 14.05 0.41 7.73
N GLU A 160 13.50 1.05 8.75
CA GLU A 160 13.08 0.40 9.99
C GLU A 160 11.59 0.68 10.27
N PHE A 161 10.72 -0.11 9.62
CA PHE A 161 9.27 0.06 9.68
C PHE A 161 8.70 0.05 11.11
N SER A 162 9.39 -0.59 12.05
CA SER A 162 9.07 -0.55 13.48
C SER A 162 9.27 0.84 14.11
N SER A 163 10.37 1.52 13.78
CA SER A 163 10.60 2.92 14.16
C SER A 163 9.55 3.82 13.51
N LEU A 164 9.34 3.65 12.20
CA LEU A 164 8.36 4.42 11.44
C LEU A 164 6.95 4.32 12.04
N TYR A 165 6.48 3.10 12.38
CA TYR A 165 5.18 2.89 13.00
C TYR A 165 5.02 3.67 14.32
N LYS A 166 6.02 3.59 15.21
CA LYS A 166 6.00 4.33 16.49
C LYS A 166 5.90 5.83 16.26
N LYS A 167 6.69 6.37 15.34
CA LYS A 167 6.67 7.80 15.01
C LYS A 167 5.39 8.22 14.30
N SER A 168 4.80 7.35 13.48
CA SER A 168 3.51 7.58 12.84
C SER A 168 2.38 7.69 13.86
N LEU A 169 2.39 6.90 14.95
CA LEU A 169 1.42 7.07 16.05
C LEU A 169 1.54 8.44 16.73
N SER A 170 2.78 8.90 16.98
CA SER A 170 3.02 10.23 17.54
C SER A 170 2.62 11.33 16.56
N LEU A 171 2.89 11.17 15.25
CA LEU A 171 2.45 12.08 14.19
C LEU A 171 0.93 12.18 14.13
N HIS A 172 0.24 11.04 14.15
CA HIS A 172 -1.22 10.94 14.14
C HIS A 172 -1.84 11.77 15.27
N SER A 173 -1.28 11.66 16.48
CA SER A 173 -1.70 12.46 17.65
C SER A 173 -1.42 13.95 17.46
N ARG A 174 -0.28 14.31 16.86
CA ARG A 174 0.12 15.71 16.66
C ARG A 174 -0.72 16.41 15.58
N LEU A 175 -1.22 15.66 14.61
CA LEU A 175 -2.12 16.12 13.55
C LEU A 175 -3.57 16.32 14.03
N GLU A 176 -3.96 15.74 15.17
CA GLU A 176 -5.34 15.84 15.67
C GLU A 176 -5.79 17.30 15.85
N LYS A 177 -4.96 18.14 16.49
CA LYS A 177 -5.29 19.56 16.72
C LYS A 177 -5.44 20.36 15.41
N PRO A 178 -4.46 20.39 14.48
CA PRO A 178 -4.61 21.14 13.25
C PRO A 178 -5.76 20.63 12.37
N LEU A 179 -5.96 19.31 12.28
CA LEU A 179 -7.00 18.71 11.44
C LEU A 179 -8.41 18.81 12.06
N SER A 180 -8.53 18.97 13.37
CA SER A 180 -9.83 19.19 14.03
C SER A 180 -10.58 20.42 13.48
N LYS A 181 -9.86 21.42 12.97
CA LYS A 181 -10.43 22.62 12.31
C LYS A 181 -11.19 22.28 11.03
N LEU A 182 -10.86 21.15 10.39
CA LEU A 182 -11.54 20.62 9.22
C LEU A 182 -12.65 19.63 9.61
N ASN A 183 -13.05 19.56 10.89
CA ASN A 183 -13.99 18.56 11.40
C ASN A 183 -13.59 17.10 11.13
N LEU A 184 -12.29 16.88 10.92
CA LEU A 184 -11.70 15.56 10.75
C LEU A 184 -11.40 14.95 12.11
N LYS A 185 -11.75 13.68 12.27
CA LYS A 185 -11.43 12.90 13.45
C LYS A 185 -10.45 11.78 13.11
N PRO A 186 -9.40 11.59 13.91
CA PRO A 186 -8.48 10.47 13.74
C PRO A 186 -9.22 9.15 13.96
N GLU A 187 -8.91 8.15 13.15
CA GLU A 187 -9.43 6.78 13.28
C GLU A 187 -8.33 5.82 13.76
N GLU A 188 -8.69 4.56 14.01
CA GLU A 188 -7.70 3.53 14.35
C GLU A 188 -6.65 3.46 13.23
N VAL A 189 -5.41 3.83 13.56
CA VAL A 189 -4.24 3.60 12.70
C VAL A 189 -4.24 2.12 12.34
N SER A 190 -4.08 1.81 11.05
CA SER A 190 -4.05 0.41 10.62
C SER A 190 -3.07 -0.34 11.50
N GLU A 191 -3.55 -1.33 12.27
CA GLU A 191 -2.68 -2.15 13.12
C GLU A 191 -1.52 -2.66 12.25
N PHE A 192 -0.31 -2.62 12.82
CA PHE A 192 0.85 -3.22 12.17
C PHE A 192 0.55 -4.71 11.94
N VAL A 193 0.06 -5.03 10.75
CA VAL A 193 0.10 -6.37 10.21
C VAL A 193 1.12 -6.27 9.09
N PRO A 194 2.32 -6.86 9.21
CA PRO A 194 3.27 -6.88 8.09
C PRO A 194 2.77 -7.59 6.82
N THR A 195 1.49 -7.92 6.78
CA THR A 195 0.68 -8.17 5.58
C THR A 195 0.31 -6.92 4.82
N SER A 196 0.42 -5.71 5.38
CA SER A 196 -0.09 -4.49 4.76
C SER A 196 0.99 -3.70 4.02
N GLY A 197 2.26 -4.13 3.97
CA GLY A 197 3.29 -3.41 3.20
C GLY A 197 3.46 -1.89 3.49
N GLY A 198 2.79 -1.33 4.50
CA GLY A 198 2.32 0.06 4.55
C GLY A 198 1.65 0.40 5.90
N ILE A 199 1.89 1.61 6.44
CA ILE A 199 1.24 2.15 7.64
C ILE A 199 0.24 3.20 7.18
N TRP A 200 -1.04 3.02 7.48
CA TRP A 200 -2.09 3.94 7.10
C TRP A 200 -2.65 4.67 8.32
N LEU A 201 -2.68 5.99 8.23
CA LEU A 201 -3.27 6.91 9.18
C LEU A 201 -4.55 7.51 8.56
N PRO A 202 -5.75 7.03 8.93
CA PRO A 202 -7.00 7.53 8.39
C PRO A 202 -7.64 8.63 9.24
N TRP A 203 -8.27 9.59 8.57
CA TRP A 203 -9.14 10.62 9.14
C TRP A 203 -10.49 10.67 8.44
N VAL A 204 -11.58 10.69 9.21
CA VAL A 204 -12.97 10.69 8.69
C VAL A 204 -13.74 11.93 9.16
N LEU A 205 -14.83 12.27 8.46
CA LEU A 205 -15.76 13.34 8.84
C LEU A 205 -16.76 12.87 9.91
N LYS A 206 -17.03 13.66 10.96
CA LYS A 206 -18.05 13.37 12.02
C LYS A 206 -17.79 12.04 12.78
N GLU A 207 -18.67 11.70 13.74
CA GLU A 207 -18.46 10.69 14.80
C GLU A 207 -17.56 9.51 14.40
N ALA A 208 -16.35 9.52 14.97
CA ALA A 208 -15.38 8.44 14.89
C ALA A 208 -15.69 7.44 16.01
N GLY A 209 -16.13 6.24 15.64
CA GLY A 209 -16.36 5.14 16.56
C GLY A 209 -16.07 3.81 15.86
N GLY A 210 -15.28 2.94 16.48
CA GLY A 210 -15.13 1.53 16.09
C GLY A 210 -14.88 1.28 14.60
N ARG A 211 -13.68 1.62 14.10
CA ARG A 211 -13.24 1.33 12.71
C ARG A 211 -14.17 1.91 11.63
N SER A 212 -14.63 3.15 11.83
CA SER A 212 -15.53 3.85 10.88
C SER A 212 -14.92 4.00 9.50
N HIS A 213 -13.59 4.17 9.42
CA HIS A 213 -12.85 4.25 8.17
C HIS A 213 -13.10 3.03 7.24
N ILE A 214 -13.51 1.87 7.78
CA ILE A 214 -13.83 0.67 6.98
C ILE A 214 -15.02 0.89 6.04
N LYS A 215 -15.99 1.71 6.46
CA LYS A 215 -17.28 1.88 5.76
C LYS A 215 -17.41 3.25 5.09
N ARG A 216 -16.38 4.07 5.13
CA ARG A 216 -16.43 5.48 4.74
C ARG A 216 -15.25 5.88 3.85
N ALA A 217 -15.37 7.03 3.21
CA ALA A 217 -14.23 7.75 2.68
C ALA A 217 -13.45 8.43 3.81
N SER A 218 -12.17 8.65 3.57
CA SER A 218 -11.23 9.23 4.52
C SER A 218 -10.16 10.01 3.80
N LEU A 219 -9.56 10.96 4.50
CA LEU A 219 -8.25 11.48 4.14
C LEU A 219 -7.19 10.64 4.85
N GLY A 220 -6.20 10.19 4.11
CA GLY A 220 -5.22 9.23 4.58
C GLY A 220 -3.80 9.69 4.35
N VAL A 221 -2.93 9.34 5.30
CA VAL A 221 -1.48 9.32 5.09
C VAL A 221 -1.04 7.87 5.10
N THR A 222 -0.40 7.42 4.02
CA THR A 222 0.16 6.07 3.91
C THR A 222 1.67 6.14 3.79
N PHE A 223 2.35 5.49 4.72
CA PHE A 223 3.80 5.29 4.67
C PHE A 223 4.10 3.90 4.15
N THR A 224 4.88 3.79 3.08
CA THR A 224 5.47 2.53 2.60
C THR A 224 6.98 2.68 2.58
N PRO A 225 7.79 1.60 2.50
CA PRO A 225 9.25 1.73 2.47
C PRO A 225 9.78 2.60 1.32
N SER A 226 8.99 2.72 0.25
CA SER A 226 9.38 3.48 -0.92
C SER A 226 8.70 4.85 -1.00
N ASN A 227 7.57 5.12 -0.35
CA ASN A 227 6.90 6.41 -0.54
C ASN A 227 6.01 6.84 0.64
N ILE A 228 5.72 8.13 0.67
CA ILE A 228 4.63 8.71 1.46
C ILE A 228 3.53 9.08 0.48
N ARG A 229 2.30 8.63 0.73
CA ARG A 229 1.11 9.04 0.00
C ARG A 229 0.18 9.80 0.91
N ILE A 230 -0.34 10.93 0.43
CA ILE A 230 -1.30 11.77 1.16
C ILE A 230 -2.47 12.02 0.22
N GLY A 231 -3.66 11.53 0.55
CA GLY A 231 -4.78 11.58 -0.39
C GLY A 231 -6.12 11.06 0.14
N ILE A 232 -7.10 10.96 -0.76
CA ILE A 232 -8.38 10.31 -0.49
C ILE A 232 -8.20 8.79 -0.47
N ASP A 233 -8.89 8.17 0.48
CA ASP A 233 -8.98 6.72 0.66
C ASP A 233 -10.42 6.29 0.94
N PHE A 234 -10.72 5.04 0.60
CA PHE A 234 -11.98 4.38 0.93
C PHE A 234 -11.70 3.10 1.69
N GLY A 235 -12.39 2.82 2.79
CA GLY A 235 -12.28 1.51 3.44
C GLY A 235 -12.93 0.36 2.64
N LYS A 236 -12.65 -0.89 3.05
CA LYS A 236 -13.09 -2.11 2.32
C LYS A 236 -14.58 -2.24 2.07
N LYS A 237 -15.40 -1.62 2.92
CA LYS A 237 -16.87 -1.67 2.86
C LYS A 237 -17.48 -0.29 2.59
N ALA A 238 -16.69 0.70 2.18
CA ALA A 238 -17.16 2.03 1.85
C ALA A 238 -17.88 2.08 0.49
N TYR A 239 -18.83 1.19 0.25
CA TYR A 239 -19.48 1.03 -1.06
C TYR A 239 -20.25 2.28 -1.48
N LYS A 240 -21.07 2.84 -0.56
CA LYS A 240 -21.85 4.07 -0.82
C LYS A 240 -20.94 5.25 -1.20
N ALA A 241 -19.86 5.46 -0.44
CA ALA A 241 -18.90 6.52 -0.70
C ALA A 241 -18.17 6.33 -2.04
N LYS A 242 -17.77 5.09 -2.38
CA LYS A 242 -17.18 4.79 -3.69
C LYS A 242 -18.15 5.05 -4.85
N GLN A 243 -19.40 4.61 -4.72
CA GLN A 243 -20.44 4.87 -5.72
C GLN A 243 -20.62 6.36 -5.93
N GLN A 244 -20.76 7.12 -4.84
CA GLN A 244 -20.90 8.58 -4.90
C GLN A 244 -19.70 9.22 -5.58
N TYR A 245 -18.48 8.83 -5.21
CA TYR A 245 -17.26 9.37 -5.79
C TYR A 245 -17.18 9.13 -7.30
N TYR A 246 -17.41 7.89 -7.75
CA TYR A 246 -17.38 7.57 -9.18
C TYR A 246 -18.52 8.24 -9.95
N ASN A 247 -19.72 8.37 -9.37
CA ASN A 247 -20.81 9.12 -9.98
C ASN A 247 -20.46 10.62 -10.11
N LEU A 248 -19.87 11.22 -9.08
CA LEU A 248 -19.43 12.62 -9.12
C LEU A 248 -18.40 12.87 -10.22
N LEU A 249 -17.48 11.93 -10.45
CA LEU A 249 -16.55 11.98 -11.58
C LEU A 249 -17.26 11.79 -12.93
N LEU A 250 -18.12 10.77 -13.07
CA LEU A 250 -18.84 10.48 -14.32
C LEU A 250 -19.78 11.61 -14.76
N GLU A 251 -20.39 12.29 -13.79
CA GLU A 251 -21.29 13.43 -13.98
C GLU A 251 -20.55 14.77 -14.08
N ASN A 252 -19.22 14.76 -14.14
CA ASN A 252 -18.37 15.96 -14.21
C ASN A 252 -18.59 16.96 -13.05
N LYS A 253 -19.14 16.52 -11.91
CA LYS A 253 -19.48 17.38 -10.75
C LYS A 253 -18.25 17.80 -9.93
N LEU A 254 -17.07 17.31 -10.30
CA LEU A 254 -15.79 17.60 -9.67
C LEU A 254 -14.84 18.39 -10.60
N ASP A 255 -15.23 18.71 -11.83
CA ASP A 255 -14.32 19.27 -12.84
C ASP A 255 -13.61 20.55 -12.40
N ASP A 256 -14.32 21.49 -11.77
CA ASP A 256 -13.73 22.72 -11.25
C ASP A 256 -12.64 22.42 -10.20
N MET A 257 -12.96 21.51 -9.26
CA MET A 257 -12.02 21.10 -8.22
C MET A 257 -10.83 20.33 -8.79
N LEU A 258 -11.07 19.47 -9.78
CA LEU A 258 -10.01 18.72 -10.47
C LEU A 258 -9.08 19.67 -11.24
N SER A 259 -9.60 20.75 -11.80
CA SER A 259 -8.80 21.76 -12.51
C SER A 259 -7.87 22.51 -11.55
N GLU A 260 -8.36 22.87 -10.37
CA GLU A 260 -7.56 23.47 -9.29
C GLU A 260 -6.48 22.50 -8.81
N LEU A 261 -6.85 21.24 -8.54
CA LEU A 261 -5.92 20.21 -8.08
C LEU A 261 -4.87 19.84 -9.13
N ALA A 262 -5.23 19.84 -10.42
CA ALA A 262 -4.30 19.63 -11.52
C ALA A 262 -3.20 20.71 -11.56
N SER A 263 -3.55 21.95 -11.24
CA SER A 263 -2.60 23.08 -11.18
C SER A 263 -1.70 23.03 -9.95
N ALA A 264 -2.02 22.17 -8.97
CA ALA A 264 -1.29 21.99 -7.73
C ALA A 264 -0.56 20.63 -7.65
N ASP A 265 -0.26 20.02 -8.79
CA ASP A 265 0.49 18.75 -8.91
C ASP A 265 -0.15 17.55 -8.20
N TYR A 266 -1.48 17.50 -8.14
CA TYR A 266 -2.18 16.29 -7.68
C TYR A 266 -2.29 15.26 -8.81
N LEU A 267 -2.30 13.99 -8.41
CA LEU A 267 -2.35 12.86 -9.32
C LEU A 267 -3.61 12.03 -9.10
N PHE A 268 -4.09 11.42 -10.17
CA PHE A 268 -4.89 10.22 -10.11
C PHE A 268 -3.98 8.99 -9.93
N TYR A 269 -4.40 8.06 -9.10
CA TYR A 269 -3.75 6.76 -8.94
C TYR A 269 -4.75 5.67 -8.58
N ASP A 270 -4.37 4.43 -8.85
CA ASP A 270 -5.09 3.27 -8.36
C ASP A 270 -4.37 2.71 -7.14
N THR A 271 -5.12 2.14 -6.21
CA THR A 271 -4.56 1.34 -5.11
C THR A 271 -4.99 -0.11 -5.21
N TYR A 272 -4.11 -0.99 -4.75
CA TYR A 272 -4.42 -2.37 -4.43
C TYR A 272 -3.96 -2.66 -2.99
N TRP A 273 -4.85 -3.24 -2.20
CA TRP A 273 -4.75 -3.34 -0.74
C TRP A 273 -4.50 -2.00 -0.03
N TYR A 274 -4.98 -0.86 -0.53
CA TYR A 274 -4.79 0.49 0.05
C TYR A 274 -3.40 1.14 -0.08
N TYR A 275 -2.31 0.37 -0.23
CA TYR A 275 -0.94 0.93 -0.20
C TYR A 275 -0.10 0.61 -1.44
N HIS A 276 -0.48 -0.35 -2.28
CA HIS A 276 0.21 -0.52 -3.57
C HIS A 276 -0.38 0.44 -4.59
N ILE A 277 0.38 1.48 -4.91
CA ILE A 277 0.04 2.51 -5.89
C ILE A 277 0.33 2.01 -7.30
N ARG A 278 -0.58 2.28 -8.25
CA ARG A 278 -0.45 1.96 -9.68
C ARG A 278 -1.09 3.03 -10.56
N ASN A 279 -0.84 2.95 -11.85
CA ASN A 279 -1.51 3.75 -12.89
C ASN A 279 -1.55 5.24 -12.51
N LEU A 280 -0.37 5.78 -12.23
CA LEU A 280 -0.20 7.20 -11.94
C LEU A 280 -0.52 8.02 -13.17
N ARG A 281 -1.39 9.01 -13.01
CA ARG A 281 -1.90 9.86 -14.08
C ARG A 281 -2.00 11.29 -13.56
N GLU A 282 -1.54 12.25 -14.35
CA GLU A 282 -1.80 13.66 -14.07
C GLU A 282 -3.28 13.95 -14.18
N ILE A 283 -3.85 14.71 -13.24
CA ILE A 283 -5.28 15.06 -13.29
C ILE A 283 -5.60 15.86 -14.55
N GLY A 284 -4.67 16.71 -15.04
CA GLY A 284 -4.85 17.47 -16.27
C GLY A 284 -5.18 16.61 -17.49
N THR A 285 -4.67 15.37 -17.55
CA THR A 285 -4.96 14.42 -18.64
C THR A 285 -6.37 13.84 -18.58
N TYR A 286 -7.15 14.13 -17.55
CA TYR A 286 -8.57 13.77 -17.48
C TYR A 286 -9.44 14.63 -18.40
N PHE A 287 -9.01 15.86 -18.69
CA PHE A 287 -9.75 16.80 -19.53
C PHE A 287 -9.37 16.60 -21.00
N GLY A 288 -10.35 16.33 -21.88
CA GLY A 288 -10.14 16.22 -23.33
C GLY A 288 -10.35 14.81 -23.91
N PRO A 289 -9.65 14.42 -25.01
CA PRO A 289 -9.91 13.16 -25.73
C PRO A 289 -9.76 11.88 -24.89
N SER A 290 -8.93 11.92 -23.86
CA SER A 290 -8.72 10.87 -22.87
C SER A 290 -9.88 10.73 -21.87
N GLN A 291 -10.80 11.69 -21.81
CA GLN A 291 -11.93 11.68 -20.89
C GLN A 291 -12.88 10.51 -21.16
N GLU A 292 -13.08 10.11 -22.41
CA GLU A 292 -13.96 8.98 -22.75
C GLU A 292 -13.40 7.64 -22.26
N GLU A 293 -12.10 7.41 -22.41
CA GLU A 293 -11.43 6.23 -21.84
C GLU A 293 -11.50 6.26 -20.30
N ALA A 294 -11.23 7.42 -19.70
CA ALA A 294 -11.35 7.57 -18.25
C ALA A 294 -12.78 7.28 -17.75
N LYS A 295 -13.80 7.78 -18.46
CA LYS A 295 -15.22 7.50 -18.16
C LYS A 295 -15.56 6.02 -18.34
N HIS A 296 -15.01 5.36 -19.36
CA HIS A 296 -15.18 3.92 -19.53
C HIS A 296 -14.60 3.14 -18.33
N GLN A 297 -13.37 3.44 -17.92
CA GLN A 297 -12.74 2.80 -16.75
C GLN A 297 -13.49 3.11 -15.45
N LEU A 298 -14.03 4.32 -15.29
CA LEU A 298 -14.86 4.70 -14.14
C LEU A 298 -16.18 3.92 -14.09
N LYS A 299 -16.83 3.66 -15.24
CA LYS A 299 -18.03 2.81 -15.32
C LYS A 299 -17.72 1.38 -14.87
N ILE A 300 -16.61 0.79 -15.34
CA ILE A 300 -16.17 -0.54 -14.89
C ILE A 300 -15.91 -0.54 -13.38
N ALA A 301 -15.21 0.48 -12.85
CA ALA A 301 -14.95 0.60 -11.42
C ALA A 301 -16.25 0.68 -10.60
N LEU A 302 -17.25 1.41 -11.10
CA LEU A 302 -18.55 1.54 -10.46
C LEU A 302 -19.34 0.22 -10.48
N GLU A 303 -19.32 -0.52 -11.60
CA GLU A 303 -19.89 -1.87 -11.71
C GLU A 303 -19.24 -2.84 -10.72
N GLU A 304 -17.91 -2.82 -10.59
CA GLU A 304 -17.17 -3.61 -9.58
C GLU A 304 -17.65 -3.31 -8.15
N VAL A 305 -18.00 -2.05 -7.85
CA VAL A 305 -18.57 -1.67 -6.54
C VAL A 305 -19.97 -2.25 -6.35
N TYR A 306 -20.84 -2.17 -7.36
CA TYR A 306 -22.19 -2.75 -7.30
C TYR A 306 -22.17 -4.26 -7.07
N GLU A 307 -21.33 -4.98 -7.81
CA GLU A 307 -21.16 -6.43 -7.66
C GLU A 307 -20.58 -6.78 -6.28
N SER A 308 -19.60 -6.02 -5.80
CA SER A 308 -19.01 -6.25 -4.47
C SER A 308 -20.02 -6.02 -3.34
N LEU A 309 -20.85 -4.97 -3.45
CA LEU A 309 -21.93 -4.68 -2.52
C LEU A 309 -22.98 -5.81 -2.50
N LYS A 310 -23.46 -6.23 -3.68
CA LYS A 310 -24.45 -7.31 -3.82
C LYS A 310 -23.96 -8.63 -3.22
N ASN A 311 -22.68 -8.94 -3.41
CA ASN A 311 -22.06 -10.16 -2.91
C ASN A 311 -21.47 -10.04 -1.49
N GLY A 312 -21.56 -8.87 -0.86
CA GLY A 312 -20.97 -8.59 0.46
C GLY A 312 -19.44 -8.70 0.49
N LYS A 313 -18.76 -8.68 -0.66
CA LYS A 313 -17.32 -8.90 -0.80
C LYS A 313 -16.53 -7.63 -0.52
N PRO A 314 -15.55 -7.64 0.40
CA PRO A 314 -14.71 -6.47 0.66
C PRO A 314 -13.92 -6.08 -0.58
N MET A 315 -13.82 -4.79 -0.86
CA MET A 315 -12.97 -4.26 -1.93
C MET A 315 -11.62 -3.86 -1.36
N THR A 316 -10.54 -4.37 -1.93
CA THR A 316 -9.18 -4.06 -1.47
C THR A 316 -8.47 -3.05 -2.38
N GLY A 317 -8.98 -2.84 -3.60
CA GLY A 317 -8.46 -1.84 -4.53
C GLY A 317 -9.45 -0.72 -4.82
N ASN A 318 -8.92 0.43 -5.18
CA ASN A 318 -9.67 1.60 -5.58
C ASN A 318 -9.04 2.18 -6.84
N LYS A 319 -9.85 2.70 -7.76
CA LYS A 319 -9.37 3.32 -8.99
C LYS A 319 -9.54 4.83 -8.93
N PHE A 320 -8.70 5.58 -9.64
CA PHE A 320 -8.79 7.04 -9.75
C PHE A 320 -8.86 7.75 -8.39
N LEU A 321 -8.13 7.30 -7.38
CA LEU A 321 -7.95 8.07 -6.15
C LEU A 321 -7.13 9.33 -6.42
N ILE A 322 -7.39 10.38 -5.65
CA ILE A 322 -6.70 11.67 -5.77
C ILE A 322 -5.79 11.90 -4.56
N GLY A 323 -4.58 12.36 -4.83
CA GLY A 323 -3.60 12.68 -3.80
C GLY A 323 -2.21 12.99 -4.34
N LYS A 324 -1.26 13.18 -3.43
CA LYS A 324 0.17 13.36 -3.73
C LYS A 324 0.99 12.18 -3.25
N ILE A 325 2.06 11.87 -3.99
CA ILE A 325 2.92 10.72 -3.74
C ILE A 325 4.38 11.18 -3.77
N PHE A 326 5.01 11.11 -2.61
CA PHE A 326 6.39 11.52 -2.40
C PHE A 326 7.26 10.28 -2.41
N ASN A 327 8.08 10.15 -3.45
CA ASN A 327 8.91 8.98 -3.67
C ASN A 327 10.24 9.11 -2.92
N ARG A 328 10.54 8.16 -2.03
CA ARG A 328 11.84 8.06 -1.38
C ARG A 328 12.98 8.04 -2.40
N GLY A 329 14.05 8.76 -2.08
CA GLY A 329 15.22 8.94 -2.93
C GLY A 329 15.17 10.19 -3.81
N THR A 330 14.09 10.99 -3.77
CA THR A 330 14.02 12.29 -4.44
C THR A 330 14.30 13.44 -3.46
N GLU A 331 14.75 14.59 -3.99
CA GLU A 331 14.94 15.81 -3.19
C GLU A 331 13.62 16.29 -2.56
N GLU A 332 12.52 16.15 -3.29
CA GLU A 332 11.18 16.44 -2.81
C GLU A 332 10.84 15.63 -1.54
N PHE A 333 11.18 14.34 -1.51
CA PHE A 333 10.91 13.50 -0.34
C PHE A 333 11.65 13.99 0.90
N THR A 334 12.92 14.38 0.76
CA THR A 334 13.70 14.96 1.87
C THR A 334 13.05 16.24 2.39
N SER A 335 12.68 17.15 1.50
CA SER A 335 11.98 18.40 1.85
C SER A 335 10.66 18.14 2.59
N ILE A 336 9.89 17.16 2.11
CA ILE A 336 8.58 16.83 2.67
C ILE A 336 8.70 16.19 4.06
N ILE A 337 9.72 15.36 4.30
CA ILE A 337 9.96 14.80 5.63
C ILE A 337 10.20 15.89 6.67
N GLU A 338 10.96 16.94 6.33
CA GLU A 338 11.25 18.06 7.23
C GLU A 338 10.00 18.88 7.58
N LYS A 339 9.06 18.98 6.63
CA LYS A 339 7.82 19.77 6.76
C LYS A 339 6.55 18.92 6.84
N LEU A 340 6.67 17.66 7.25
CA LEU A 340 5.63 16.65 7.05
C LEU A 340 4.27 17.04 7.63
N LEU A 341 4.25 17.67 8.81
CA LEU A 341 3.01 18.11 9.47
C LEU A 341 2.30 19.22 8.66
N GLU A 342 3.07 20.20 8.18
CA GLU A 342 2.57 21.33 7.38
C GLU A 342 2.04 20.84 6.05
N THR A 343 2.81 19.98 5.38
CA THR A 343 2.44 19.33 4.12
C THR A 343 1.13 18.53 4.25
N ILE A 344 1.01 17.67 5.28
CA ILE A 344 -0.22 16.89 5.49
C ILE A 344 -1.41 17.81 5.73
N THR A 345 -1.24 18.84 6.55
CA THR A 345 -2.31 19.78 6.89
C THR A 345 -2.78 20.55 5.66
N ALA A 346 -1.85 21.03 4.82
CA ALA A 346 -2.16 21.71 3.57
C ALA A 346 -2.92 20.79 2.60
N ILE A 347 -2.39 19.59 2.34
CA ILE A 347 -3.01 18.64 1.41
C ILE A 347 -4.39 18.20 1.89
N PHE A 348 -4.58 18.01 3.19
CA PHE A 348 -5.89 17.69 3.75
C PHE A 348 -6.85 18.87 3.61
N GLY A 349 -6.37 20.11 3.73
CA GLY A 349 -7.16 21.32 3.47
C GLY A 349 -7.68 21.33 2.03
N ASP A 350 -6.80 21.08 1.06
CA ASP A 350 -7.14 21.08 -0.37
C ASP A 350 -8.15 19.96 -0.72
N LEU A 351 -8.01 18.78 -0.11
CA LEU A 351 -8.87 17.63 -0.39
C LEU A 351 -10.14 17.55 0.48
N HIS A 352 -10.23 18.34 1.55
CA HIS A 352 -11.38 18.32 2.47
C HIS A 352 -12.72 18.63 1.78
N PRO A 353 -12.85 19.62 0.88
CA PRO A 353 -14.09 19.86 0.14
C PRO A 353 -14.54 18.66 -0.69
N LEU A 354 -13.60 17.86 -1.21
CA LEU A 354 -13.90 16.67 -1.99
C LEU A 354 -14.46 15.58 -1.08
N LEU A 355 -13.83 15.36 0.07
CA LEU A 355 -14.32 14.41 1.06
C LEU A 355 -15.75 14.76 1.52
N MET A 356 -16.04 16.04 1.74
CA MET A 356 -17.39 16.53 2.08
C MET A 356 -18.42 16.18 0.98
N LYS A 357 -18.11 16.38 -0.30
CA LYS A 357 -19.01 16.02 -1.40
C LYS A 357 -19.26 14.50 -1.48
N ILE A 358 -18.24 13.69 -1.18
CA ILE A 358 -18.34 12.22 -1.20
C ILE A 358 -19.22 11.71 -0.04
N GLU A 359 -19.06 12.27 1.16
CA GLU A 359 -19.74 11.80 2.38
C GLU A 359 -21.12 12.44 2.62
N ASN A 360 -21.51 13.46 1.84
CA ASN A 360 -22.82 14.13 1.95
C ASN A 360 -24.01 13.33 1.40
N VAL A 361 -23.89 12.00 1.26
CA VAL A 361 -25.01 11.12 0.94
C VAL A 361 -25.68 10.71 2.25
N SER A 362 -26.97 11.02 2.41
CA SER A 362 -27.77 10.60 3.58
C SER A 362 -27.59 9.09 3.82
N PHE A 363 -27.07 8.75 5.01
CA PHE A 363 -26.74 7.36 5.40
C PHE A 363 -27.98 6.50 5.63
#